data_AF-A0A7Z1N9F5-F1
#
_entry.id   AF-A0A7Z1N9F5-F1
#
_cell.length_a   1.000
_cell.length_b   1.000
_cell.length_c   1.000
_cell.angle_alpha   90.00
_cell.angle_beta   90.00
_cell.angle_gamma   90.00
#
_symmetry.space_group_name_H-M   'P 1'
#
loop_
_entity.id
_entity.type
_entity.pdbx_description
1 polymer ?
#
loop_
_entity_poly.entity_id
_entity_poly.type
_entity_poly.pdbx_seq_one_letter_code
_entity_poly.pdbx_strand_id
1 'polypeptide(L)'
;PDTTLMVGATHQDDFFNSFWGGLPLSATGAHLDLPRSTRPSYDWEGKSQKSNTVFGELTHRFGHDWSVRLASMKVWQDAMFSGTYVYRRPDLTLTHSTYQAAYDEDQASVDLYASGPVTLFGRDHDLTFGASRRETSTGTQNYSGGGLLAGDVD
;
A
#
# COMPACT_ATOMS: atom_id res chain seq x y z
N PRO A 1 -33.99 -8.28 -16.60
CA PRO A 1 -33.20 -7.04 -16.46
C PRO A 1 -31.79 -7.25 -17.00
N ASP A 2 -31.35 -6.45 -17.98
CA ASP A 2 -30.00 -6.54 -18.57
C ASP A 2 -29.02 -5.53 -17.98
N THR A 3 -29.35 -5.01 -16.80
CA THR A 3 -28.48 -4.13 -16.02
C THR A 3 -28.28 -4.70 -14.63
N THR A 4 -27.03 -4.78 -14.20
CA THR A 4 -26.63 -5.20 -12.86
C THR A 4 -25.82 -4.08 -12.22
N LEU A 5 -26.18 -3.71 -11.00
CA LEU A 5 -25.41 -2.79 -10.16
C LEU A 5 -24.82 -3.58 -9.00
N MET A 6 -23.51 -3.45 -8.81
CA MET A 6 -22.79 -3.92 -7.63
C MET A 6 -22.25 -2.71 -6.88
N VAL A 7 -22.37 -2.73 -5.56
CA VAL A 7 -21.73 -1.75 -4.68
C VAL A 7 -21.13 -2.49 -3.50
N GLY A 8 -20.03 -1.97 -2.97
CA GLY A 8 -19.38 -2.54 -1.82
C GLY A 8 -18.54 -1.52 -1.08
N ALA A 9 -18.25 -1.84 0.18
CA ALA A 9 -17.36 -1.06 1.02
C ALA A 9 -16.51 -2.02 1.86
N THR A 10 -15.30 -1.59 2.19
CA THR A 10 -14.41 -2.29 3.12
C THR A 10 -13.84 -1.32 4.13
N HIS A 11 -13.64 -1.84 5.33
CA HIS A 11 -12.86 -1.19 6.38
C HIS A 11 -11.81 -2.18 6.84
N GLN A 12 -10.55 -1.77 6.81
CA GLN A 12 -9.41 -2.56 7.23
C GLN A 12 -8.61 -1.74 8.24
N ASP A 13 -8.33 -2.33 9.39
CA ASP A 13 -7.54 -1.74 10.47
C ASP A 13 -6.42 -2.74 10.80
N ASP A 14 -5.21 -2.40 10.39
CA ASP A 14 -4.04 -3.25 10.51
C ASP A 14 -3.02 -2.64 11.45
N PHE A 15 -2.32 -3.52 12.17
CA PHE A 15 -1.13 -3.18 12.92
C PHE A 15 0.03 -4.08 12.53
N PHE A 16 1.12 -3.48 12.07
CA PHE A 16 2.33 -4.17 11.68
C PHE A 16 3.46 -3.83 12.65
N ASN A 17 3.80 -4.76 13.54
CA ASN A 17 5.01 -4.65 14.35
C ASN A 17 6.19 -5.21 13.56
N SER A 18 6.76 -4.41 12.65
CA SER A 18 7.95 -4.76 11.89
C SER A 18 9.10 -3.86 12.30
N PHE A 19 10.22 -4.46 12.70
CA PHE A 19 11.47 -3.70 12.76
C PHE A 19 11.81 -3.26 11.33
N TRP A 20 12.24 -2.01 11.18
CA TRP A 20 12.68 -1.46 9.91
C TRP A 20 14.20 -1.25 9.97
N GLY A 21 14.94 -1.72 8.96
CA GLY A 21 16.40 -1.53 8.88
C GLY A 21 17.30 -2.76 8.99
N GLY A 22 16.77 -3.97 9.17
CA GLY A 22 17.60 -5.19 9.15
C GLY A 22 18.30 -5.51 10.48
N LEU A 23 19.01 -6.65 10.50
CA LEU A 23 20.07 -6.88 11.48
C LEU A 23 21.34 -6.15 11.03
N PRO A 24 22.10 -5.53 11.94
CA PRO A 24 23.34 -4.87 11.57
C PRO A 24 24.38 -5.88 11.07
N LEU A 25 25.24 -5.43 10.15
CA LEU A 25 26.45 -6.14 9.76
C LEU A 25 27.63 -5.64 10.59
N SER A 26 28.71 -6.41 10.64
CA SER A 26 29.99 -5.96 11.22
C SER A 26 30.53 -4.73 10.50
N ALA A 27 31.51 -4.05 11.09
CA ALA A 27 32.18 -2.92 10.44
C ALA A 27 32.89 -3.29 9.12
N THR A 28 33.20 -4.58 8.92
CA THR A 28 33.78 -5.11 7.68
C THR A 28 32.73 -5.63 6.69
N GLY A 29 31.43 -5.56 7.04
CA GLY A 29 30.32 -6.07 6.23
C GLY A 29 30.03 -7.56 6.40
N ALA A 30 30.68 -8.24 7.33
CA ALA A 30 30.39 -9.64 7.65
C ALA A 30 29.10 -9.77 8.47
N HIS A 31 28.46 -10.94 8.41
CA HIS A 31 27.37 -11.28 9.32
C HIS A 31 27.89 -11.34 10.77
N LEU A 32 27.03 -10.96 11.71
CA LEU A 32 27.32 -11.01 13.14
C LEU A 32 26.96 -12.37 13.77
N ASP A 33 26.54 -13.35 12.97
CA ASP A 33 26.08 -14.67 13.41
C ASP A 33 25.02 -14.62 14.52
N LEU A 34 24.19 -13.57 14.50
CA LEU A 34 23.09 -13.38 15.45
C LEU A 34 22.01 -14.48 15.25
N PRO A 35 21.39 -14.97 16.34
CA PRO A 35 20.24 -15.85 16.23
C PRO A 35 19.13 -15.25 15.35
N ARG A 36 18.40 -16.09 14.61
CA ARG A 36 17.24 -15.64 13.80
C ARG A 36 16.13 -15.00 14.63
N SER A 37 16.13 -15.22 15.94
CA SER A 37 15.19 -14.60 16.90
C SER A 37 15.63 -13.20 17.35
N THR A 38 16.83 -12.75 16.99
CA THR A 38 17.30 -11.40 17.36
C THR A 38 16.42 -10.35 16.70
N ARG A 39 15.91 -9.42 17.51
CA ARG A 39 15.03 -8.35 17.09
C ARG A 39 15.51 -7.03 17.70
N PRO A 40 16.25 -6.21 16.95
CA PRO A 40 16.81 -4.96 17.46
C PRO A 40 15.77 -3.81 17.42
N SER A 41 14.54 -4.10 17.85
CA SER A 41 13.44 -3.15 17.90
C SER A 41 12.79 -3.18 19.27
N TYR A 42 12.09 -2.11 19.62
CA TYR A 42 11.31 -2.03 20.85
C TYR A 42 9.89 -2.61 20.67
N ASP A 43 9.23 -2.88 21.79
CA ASP A 43 7.86 -3.43 21.86
C ASP A 43 6.78 -2.45 21.36
N TRP A 44 7.00 -1.15 21.57
CA TRP A 44 6.13 -0.06 21.14
C TRP A 44 6.22 0.27 19.65
N GLU A 45 7.18 -0.30 18.93
CA GLU A 45 7.35 0.00 17.51
C GLU A 45 6.23 -0.62 16.67
N GLY A 46 5.84 0.08 15.62
CA GLY A 46 4.91 -0.46 14.65
C GLY A 46 4.34 0.57 13.68
N LYS A 47 3.57 0.04 12.73
CA LYS A 47 2.77 0.81 11.80
C LYS A 47 1.30 0.46 12.00
N SER A 48 0.50 1.40 12.49
CA SER A 48 -0.96 1.30 12.42
C SER A 48 -1.43 1.86 11.08
N GLN A 49 -2.29 1.16 10.36
CA GLN A 49 -2.81 1.60 9.08
C GLN A 49 -4.31 1.30 8.99
N LYS A 50 -5.09 2.31 8.64
CA LYS A 50 -6.52 2.19 8.40
C LYS A 50 -6.79 2.48 6.95
N SER A 51 -7.60 1.63 6.31
CA SER A 51 -8.01 1.81 4.93
C SER A 51 -9.52 1.63 4.80
N ASN A 52 -10.18 2.63 4.24
CA ASN A 52 -11.58 2.59 3.89
C ASN A 52 -11.69 2.60 2.38
N THR A 53 -12.36 1.61 1.81
CA THR A 53 -12.63 1.55 0.37
C THR A 53 -14.12 1.57 0.13
N VAL A 54 -14.58 2.36 -0.84
CA VAL A 54 -15.89 2.21 -1.45
C VAL A 54 -15.70 1.94 -2.93
N PHE A 55 -16.50 1.04 -3.48
CA PHE A 55 -16.43 0.69 -4.88
C PHE A 55 -17.82 0.37 -5.43
N GLY A 56 -17.96 0.57 -6.73
CA GLY A 56 -19.20 0.31 -7.44
C GLY A 56 -18.94 -0.12 -8.87
N GLU A 57 -19.88 -0.88 -9.39
CA GLU A 57 -19.86 -1.33 -10.77
C GLU A 57 -21.27 -1.36 -11.35
N LEU A 58 -21.42 -0.77 -12.53
CA LEU A 58 -22.61 -0.87 -13.33
C LEU A 58 -22.28 -1.63 -14.62
N THR A 59 -22.94 -2.77 -14.81
CA THR A 59 -22.81 -3.58 -16.01
C THR A 59 -24.14 -3.60 -16.74
N HIS A 60 -24.14 -3.24 -18.02
CA HIS A 60 -25.30 -3.30 -18.91
C HIS A 60 -24.99 -4.21 -20.10
N ARG A 61 -25.90 -5.15 -20.40
CA ARG A 61 -25.85 -5.97 -21.61
C ARG A 61 -26.82 -5.42 -22.64
N PHE A 62 -26.32 -5.19 -23.84
CA PHE A 62 -27.09 -4.81 -25.01
C PHE A 62 -27.43 -6.06 -25.83
N GLY A 63 -28.23 -5.90 -26.89
CA GLY A 63 -28.40 -6.93 -27.90
C GLY A 63 -27.09 -7.27 -28.62
N HIS A 64 -27.05 -8.44 -29.26
CA HIS A 64 -25.87 -8.97 -29.97
C HIS A 64 -24.65 -9.19 -29.07
N ASP A 65 -24.88 -9.59 -27.81
CA ASP A 65 -23.85 -9.96 -26.83
C ASP A 65 -22.84 -8.87 -26.47
N TRP A 66 -23.16 -7.62 -26.81
CA TRP A 66 -22.38 -6.47 -26.36
C TRP A 66 -22.67 -6.17 -24.89
N SER A 67 -21.63 -5.79 -24.16
CA SER A 67 -21.73 -5.34 -22.78
C SER A 67 -20.91 -4.09 -22.55
N VAL A 68 -21.39 -3.22 -21.67
CA VAL A 68 -20.64 -2.08 -21.14
C VAL A 68 -20.53 -2.24 -19.64
N ARG A 69 -19.33 -1.99 -19.11
CA ARG A 69 -19.04 -2.00 -17.68
C ARG A 69 -18.35 -0.70 -17.28
N LEU A 70 -18.94 -0.05 -16.28
CA LEU A 70 -18.39 1.10 -15.58
C LEU A 70 -18.04 0.66 -14.16
N ALA A 71 -16.77 0.74 -13.79
CA ALA A 71 -16.31 0.47 -12.44
C ALA A 71 -15.69 1.74 -11.84
N SER A 72 -15.91 1.96 -10.55
CA SER A 72 -15.28 3.04 -9.81
C SER A 72 -14.88 2.61 -8.41
N MET A 73 -13.83 3.23 -7.88
CA MET A 73 -13.29 2.94 -6.57
C MET A 73 -12.72 4.22 -5.95
N LYS A 74 -12.91 4.37 -4.63
CA LYS A 74 -12.31 5.42 -3.82
C LYS A 74 -11.74 4.79 -2.55
N VAL A 75 -10.50 5.13 -2.24
CA VAL A 75 -9.77 4.69 -1.05
C VAL A 75 -9.34 5.92 -0.27
N TRP A 76 -9.53 5.83 1.05
CA TRP A 76 -8.93 6.71 2.05
C TRP A 76 -8.08 5.85 2.96
N GLN A 77 -6.81 6.21 3.11
CA GLN A 77 -5.88 5.50 3.97
C GLN A 77 -5.14 6.49 4.86
N ASP A 78 -5.11 6.18 6.15
CA ASP A 78 -4.32 6.90 7.14
C ASP A 78 -3.39 5.89 7.82
N ALA A 79 -2.12 6.24 7.99
CA ALA A 79 -1.16 5.40 8.69
C ALA A 79 -0.24 6.21 9.59
N MET A 80 0.17 5.61 10.70
CA MET A 80 1.19 6.12 11.60
C MET A 80 2.27 5.06 11.76
N PHE A 81 3.49 5.41 11.39
CA PHE A 81 4.68 4.63 11.71
C PHE A 81 5.37 5.27 12.92
N SER A 82 5.67 4.46 13.93
CA SER A 82 6.49 4.84 15.08
C SER A 82 7.54 3.76 15.29
N GLY A 83 8.83 4.12 15.23
CA GLY A 83 9.87 3.13 15.41
C GLY A 83 11.25 3.71 15.63
N THR A 84 12.23 2.81 15.69
CA THR A 84 13.64 3.17 15.73
C THR A 84 14.38 2.44 14.62
N TYR A 85 15.44 3.04 14.09
CA TYR A 85 16.36 2.32 13.20
C TYR A 85 17.73 2.26 13.86
N VAL A 86 18.38 1.10 13.75
CA VAL A 86 19.77 0.94 14.16
C VAL A 86 20.67 1.54 13.10
N TYR A 87 21.61 2.38 13.50
CA TYR A 87 22.66 2.87 12.62
C TYR A 87 24.02 2.85 13.32
N ARG A 88 25.08 2.88 12.51
CA ARG A 88 26.47 2.93 12.97
C ARG A 88 26.95 4.38 12.99
N ARG A 89 27.42 4.85 14.15
CA ARG A 89 28.10 6.15 14.28
C ARG A 89 29.54 6.09 13.73
N PRO A 90 30.20 7.25 13.49
CA PRO A 90 31.58 7.28 13.01
C PRO A 90 32.60 6.57 13.92
N ASP A 91 32.32 6.47 15.22
CA ASP A 91 33.11 5.74 16.22
C ASP A 91 32.86 4.22 16.21
N LEU A 92 32.11 3.72 15.22
CA LEU A 92 31.68 2.34 15.05
C LEU A 92 30.64 1.83 16.05
N THR A 93 30.16 2.67 16.97
CA THR A 93 29.10 2.28 17.92
C THR A 93 27.76 2.13 17.21
N LEU A 94 26.98 1.08 17.56
CA LEU A 94 25.61 0.91 17.11
C LEU A 94 24.66 1.65 18.05
N THR A 95 23.72 2.41 17.49
CA THR A 95 22.77 3.23 18.25
C THR A 95 21.43 3.20 17.56
N HIS A 96 20.36 3.41 18.32
CA HIS A 96 19.05 3.68 17.77
C HIS A 96 18.89 5.17 17.43
N SER A 97 18.09 5.44 16.41
CA SER A 97 17.53 6.75 16.13
C SER A 97 16.03 6.61 15.95
N THR A 98 15.28 7.48 16.62
CA THR A 98 13.82 7.49 16.57
C THR A 98 13.34 8.09 15.26
N TYR A 99 12.32 7.47 14.68
CA TYR A 99 11.62 8.01 13.52
C TYR A 99 10.13 7.78 13.68
N GLN A 100 9.37 8.82 13.37
CA GLN A 100 7.93 8.75 13.34
C GLN A 100 7.41 9.51 12.13
N ALA A 101 6.45 8.94 11.43
CA ALA A 101 5.83 9.56 10.28
C ALA A 101 4.35 9.17 10.18
N ALA A 102 3.51 10.17 9.91
CA ALA A 102 2.14 9.97 9.45
C ALA A 102 2.12 9.94 7.92
N TYR A 103 1.28 9.06 7.37
CA TYR A 103 1.05 8.92 5.93
C TYR A 103 -0.43 8.96 5.65
N ASP A 104 -0.80 9.77 4.67
CA ASP A 104 -2.18 9.88 4.20
C ASP A 104 -2.19 9.53 2.71
N GLU A 105 -3.14 8.71 2.28
CA GLU A 105 -3.31 8.38 0.87
C GLU A 105 -4.78 8.42 0.47
N ASP A 106 -5.02 9.17 -0.60
CA ASP A 106 -6.33 9.45 -1.16
C ASP A 106 -6.33 9.02 -2.62
N GLN A 107 -7.01 7.93 -2.96
CA GLN A 107 -7.01 7.40 -4.32
C GLN A 107 -8.42 7.29 -4.87
N ALA A 108 -8.64 7.79 -6.08
CA ALA A 108 -9.87 7.57 -6.84
C ALA A 108 -9.56 6.97 -8.21
N SER A 109 -10.37 6.02 -8.66
CA SER A 109 -10.28 5.48 -10.01
C SER A 109 -11.65 5.25 -10.64
N VAL A 110 -11.69 5.36 -11.97
CA VAL A 110 -12.83 5.03 -12.80
C VAL A 110 -12.34 4.33 -14.07
N ASP A 111 -13.06 3.28 -14.44
CA ASP A 111 -12.78 2.43 -15.60
C ASP A 111 -14.08 2.22 -16.37
N LEU A 112 -14.10 2.55 -17.66
CA LEU A 112 -15.23 2.32 -18.54
C LEU A 112 -14.76 1.52 -19.74
N TYR A 113 -15.41 0.40 -20.01
CA TYR A 113 -15.12 -0.39 -21.20
C TYR A 113 -16.38 -1.03 -21.79
N ALA A 114 -16.31 -1.30 -23.09
CA ALA A 114 -17.31 -2.02 -23.85
C ALA A 114 -16.66 -3.22 -24.53
N SER A 115 -17.37 -4.36 -24.54
CA SER A 115 -16.89 -5.60 -25.13
C SER A 115 -18.02 -6.33 -25.84
N GLY A 116 -17.72 -6.92 -27.00
CA GLY A 116 -18.68 -7.75 -27.72
C GLY A 116 -18.14 -8.29 -29.05
N PRO A 117 -18.88 -9.21 -29.67
CA PRO A 117 -18.48 -9.82 -30.93
C PRO A 117 -18.76 -8.91 -32.13
N VAL A 118 -17.95 -9.06 -33.18
CA VAL A 118 -18.16 -8.50 -34.52
C VAL A 118 -17.79 -9.51 -35.59
N THR A 119 -18.57 -9.59 -36.66
CA THR A 119 -18.21 -10.39 -37.84
C THR A 119 -17.51 -9.53 -38.87
N LEU A 120 -16.22 -9.78 -39.12
CA LEU A 120 -15.38 -9.07 -40.10
C LEU A 120 -14.69 -10.10 -41.00
N PHE A 121 -14.77 -9.89 -42.32
CA PHE A 121 -14.20 -10.78 -43.34
C PHE A 121 -14.69 -12.24 -43.25
N GLY A 122 -15.96 -12.43 -42.88
CA GLY A 122 -16.58 -13.75 -42.75
C GLY A 122 -16.09 -14.56 -41.53
N ARG A 123 -15.52 -13.89 -40.53
CA ARG A 123 -15.03 -14.48 -39.27
C ARG A 123 -15.52 -13.65 -38.09
N ASP A 124 -15.75 -14.29 -36.96
CA ASP A 124 -16.12 -13.63 -35.72
C ASP A 124 -14.87 -13.23 -34.92
N HIS A 125 -14.90 -12.02 -34.35
CA HIS A 125 -13.84 -11.44 -33.54
C HIS A 125 -14.46 -10.80 -32.30
N ASP A 126 -13.80 -10.93 -31.14
CA ASP A 126 -14.18 -10.21 -29.94
C ASP A 126 -13.41 -8.90 -29.85
N LEU A 127 -14.12 -7.79 -29.75
CA LEU A 127 -13.52 -6.47 -29.57
C LEU A 127 -13.75 -5.98 -28.16
N THR A 128 -12.77 -5.24 -27.63
CA THR A 128 -12.89 -4.49 -26.39
C THR A 128 -12.22 -3.15 -26.56
N PHE A 129 -12.88 -2.10 -26.09
CA PHE A 129 -12.33 -0.75 -26.02
C PHE A 129 -12.79 -0.07 -24.75
N GLY A 130 -11.96 0.82 -24.21
CA GLY A 130 -12.26 1.48 -22.96
C GLY A 130 -11.27 2.59 -22.64
N ALA A 131 -11.56 3.29 -21.54
CA ALA A 131 -10.72 4.33 -20.97
C ALA A 131 -10.73 4.22 -19.46
N SER A 132 -9.60 4.58 -18.85
CA SER A 132 -9.43 4.58 -17.41
C SER A 132 -8.77 5.86 -16.93
N ARG A 133 -9.09 6.26 -15.71
CA ARG A 133 -8.40 7.34 -15.00
C ARG A 133 -8.23 6.95 -13.55
N ARG A 134 -7.02 7.16 -13.04
CA ARG A 134 -6.69 7.07 -11.62
C ARG A 134 -6.01 8.34 -11.17
N GLU A 135 -6.36 8.79 -9.99
CA GLU A 135 -5.73 9.92 -9.32
C GLU A 135 -5.41 9.51 -7.89
N THR A 136 -4.19 9.83 -7.46
CA THR A 136 -3.69 9.50 -6.14
C THR A 136 -3.03 10.74 -5.55
N SER A 137 -3.47 11.13 -4.36
CA SER A 137 -2.84 12.14 -3.51
C SER A 137 -2.18 11.42 -2.34
N THR A 138 -0.94 11.81 -2.01
CA THR A 138 -0.21 11.26 -0.87
C THR A 138 0.32 12.39 0.00
N GLY A 139 0.20 12.23 1.31
CA GLY A 139 0.76 13.08 2.34
C GLY A 139 1.79 12.31 3.15
N THR A 140 2.85 12.99 3.55
CA THR A 140 3.78 12.45 4.56
C THR A 140 4.15 13.57 5.50
N GLN A 141 3.89 13.35 6.79
CA GLN A 141 4.33 14.24 7.85
C GLN A 141 5.36 13.52 8.70
N ASN A 142 6.61 13.96 8.62
CA ASN A 142 7.67 13.45 9.48
C ASN A 142 7.66 14.21 10.80
N TYR A 143 7.68 13.48 11.90
CA TYR A 143 7.91 14.05 13.22
C TYR A 143 9.39 13.89 13.54
N SER A 144 10.11 15.01 13.61
CA SER A 144 11.47 15.02 14.11
C SER A 144 11.44 14.76 15.62
N GLY A 145 11.75 13.54 16.04
CA GLY A 145 12.20 13.29 17.39
C GLY A 145 13.57 13.94 17.52
N GLY A 146 13.68 15.06 18.22
CA GLY A 146 14.98 15.54 18.70
C GLY A 146 15.62 14.37 19.46
N GLY A 147 16.66 13.78 18.88
CA GLY A 147 17.14 12.47 19.26
C GLY A 147 17.58 12.41 20.71
N LEU A 148 16.85 11.67 21.54
CA LEU A 148 17.23 11.39 22.93
C LEU A 148 16.74 10.01 23.42
N LEU A 149 16.64 9.01 22.53
CA LEU A 149 16.74 7.61 22.94
C LEU A 149 18.11 7.08 22.50
N ALA A 150 19.18 7.67 23.05
CA ALA A 150 20.51 7.11 22.96
C ALA A 150 20.65 6.03 24.04
N GLY A 151 20.06 4.87 23.78
CA GLY A 151 20.45 3.62 24.43
C GLY A 151 21.48 2.93 23.56
N ASP A 152 22.55 2.42 24.16
CA ASP A 152 23.45 1.51 23.46
C ASP A 152 22.68 0.26 23.04
N VAL A 153 23.00 -0.27 21.86
CA VAL A 153 22.48 -1.58 21.45
C VAL A 153 23.39 -2.63 22.07
N ASP A 154 22.95 -3.20 23.21
CA ASP A 154 23.62 -4.34 23.86
C ASP A 154 23.60 -5.62 22.99
#